data_AF-A0A838S498-F1
#
_entry.id   AF-A0A838S498-F1
#
_cell.length_a   1.000
_cell.length_b   1.000
_cell.length_c   1.000
_cell.angle_alpha   90.00
_cell.angle_beta   90.00
_cell.angle_gamma   90.00
#
_symmetry.space_group_name_H-M   'P 1'
#
loop_
_entity.id
_entity.type
_entity.pdbx_description
1 polymer ?
#
loop_
_entity_poly.entity_id
_entity_poly.type
_entity_poly.pdbx_seq_one_letter_code
_entity_poly.pdbx_strand_id
1 'polypeptide(L)'
;MAAGAVLGALLALLLATLLSGGAGGPGTGLLAGDRGDDSDATTPAAAPFEAPAGSCLTWTRGDASDAERVGCEEPHLFEVTGVVDLAPEFGRTATFPVDETWRTLVTERCTPLSAQFLGGRFDPFGRLSVGAIKPSEGSWRSGDRELRCGLQALGRSGALYPTTGSAATQDQSDVHAPGTCLGLDGVGVGDPVDCAQPHAVEVVGVVDLGPAFPGGYPDEVAQDKLLSEECNRLAAEYAGGPQVVAEKRLIVFSETLRPESWDAGSRRVDCRLGAFLPDRSGFAPVTGSVRGEVLIGAEPAPPLERTQGPAPASGPPG
;
A
#
# COMPACT_ATOMS: atom_id res chain seq x y z
N MET A 1 -2.92 23.83 -38.76
CA MET A 1 -3.01 24.18 -37.33
C MET A 1 -3.03 22.91 -36.50
N ALA A 2 -1.94 22.14 -36.52
CA ALA A 2 -1.84 20.82 -35.88
C ALA A 2 -0.42 20.58 -35.31
N ALA A 3 0.20 21.64 -34.78
CA ALA A 3 1.53 21.59 -34.19
C ALA A 3 1.53 22.01 -32.70
N GLY A 4 0.40 22.47 -32.17
CA GLY A 4 0.27 22.93 -30.77
C GLY A 4 -0.11 21.85 -29.76
N ALA A 5 -0.79 20.77 -30.20
CA ALA A 5 -1.26 19.72 -29.29
C ALA A 5 -0.15 18.71 -28.90
N VAL A 6 0.80 18.46 -29.80
CA VAL A 6 1.89 17.49 -29.55
C VAL A 6 2.97 18.06 -28.63
N LEU A 7 3.19 19.38 -28.66
CA LEU A 7 4.14 20.05 -27.75
C LEU A 7 3.62 20.19 -26.31
N GLY A 8 2.29 20.24 -26.12
CA GLY A 8 1.68 20.31 -24.79
C GLY A 8 1.81 19.00 -24.00
N ALA A 9 1.67 17.86 -24.68
CA ALA A 9 1.82 16.53 -24.07
C ALA A 9 3.27 16.22 -23.69
N LEU A 10 4.24 16.63 -24.51
CA LEU A 10 5.67 16.40 -24.25
C LEU A 10 6.23 17.26 -23.10
N LEU A 11 5.73 18.49 -22.90
CA LEU A 11 6.11 19.32 -21.75
C LEU A 11 5.44 18.88 -20.44
N ALA A 12 4.28 18.23 -20.48
CA ALA A 12 3.68 17.61 -19.32
C ALA A 12 4.45 16.34 -18.88
N LEU A 13 4.94 15.54 -19.85
CA LEU A 13 5.74 14.34 -19.57
C LEU A 13 7.12 14.68 -18.95
N LEU A 14 7.79 15.75 -19.40
CA LEU A 14 9.10 16.16 -18.89
C LEU A 14 9.05 16.82 -17.50
N LEU A 15 7.90 17.31 -17.04
CA LEU A 15 7.72 17.76 -15.65
C LEU A 15 7.20 16.66 -14.72
N ALA A 16 6.50 15.64 -15.24
CA ALA A 16 6.10 14.47 -14.46
C ALA A 16 7.32 13.67 -13.95
N THR A 17 8.42 13.65 -14.71
CA THR A 17 9.68 12.99 -14.29
C THR A 17 10.39 13.71 -13.13
N LEU A 18 10.06 14.98 -12.83
CA LEU A 18 10.65 15.73 -11.72
C LEU A 18 9.80 15.69 -10.43
N LEU A 19 8.54 15.27 -10.53
CA LEU A 19 7.62 15.07 -9.38
C LEU A 19 7.49 13.60 -8.98
N SER A 20 8.01 12.67 -9.79
CA SER A 20 8.17 11.24 -9.46
C SER A 20 9.29 10.97 -8.44
N GLY A 21 9.96 12.02 -7.96
CA GLY A 21 11.03 11.98 -6.95
C GLY A 21 10.55 12.12 -5.50
N GLY A 22 9.25 11.99 -5.24
CA GLY A 22 8.76 11.69 -3.90
C GLY A 22 9.25 10.30 -3.52
N ALA A 23 10.23 10.24 -2.62
CA ALA A 23 10.80 9.01 -2.07
C ALA A 23 9.73 8.22 -1.27
N GLY A 24 8.77 7.63 -1.96
CA GLY A 24 8.10 6.42 -1.54
C GLY A 24 9.03 5.25 -1.87
N GLY A 25 10.13 5.12 -1.13
CA GLY A 25 10.82 3.83 -1.06
C GLY A 25 9.85 2.78 -0.50
N PRO A 26 10.10 1.48 -0.75
CA PRO A 26 9.28 0.41 -0.18
C PRO A 26 9.07 0.67 1.31
N GLY A 27 7.83 0.89 1.70
CA GLY A 27 7.49 1.08 3.09
C GLY A 27 7.75 -0.23 3.82
N THR A 28 8.93 -0.38 4.43
CA THR A 28 9.17 -1.40 5.45
C THR A 28 8.31 -1.04 6.65
N GLY A 29 7.15 -1.70 6.77
CA GLY A 29 6.25 -1.48 7.88
C GLY A 29 6.66 -2.30 9.08
N LEU A 30 6.83 -1.67 10.23
CA LEU A 30 7.11 -2.40 11.45
C LEU A 30 5.83 -2.76 12.16
N LEU A 31 5.67 -4.04 12.48
CA LEU A 31 4.68 -4.45 13.46
C LEU A 31 5.29 -4.50 14.86
N ALA A 32 4.86 -3.58 15.70
CA ALA A 32 4.90 -3.82 17.13
C ALA A 32 3.72 -4.73 17.47
N GLY A 33 3.92 -6.04 17.37
CA GLY A 33 2.98 -7.00 17.97
C GLY A 33 3.14 -7.00 19.48
N ASP A 34 2.67 -5.97 20.15
CA ASP A 34 2.62 -5.98 21.61
C ASP A 34 1.42 -6.81 22.05
N ARG A 35 1.65 -8.09 22.39
CA ARG A 35 0.78 -8.78 23.34
C ARG A 35 0.92 -8.09 24.68
N GLY A 36 0.08 -7.06 24.87
CA GLY A 36 -0.17 -6.44 26.15
C GLY A 36 -0.39 -7.53 27.19
N ASP A 37 0.53 -7.57 28.15
CA ASP A 37 0.36 -8.28 29.40
C ASP A 37 -0.80 -7.58 30.12
N ASP A 38 -1.95 -8.26 30.24
CA ASP A 38 -2.92 -7.88 31.25
C ASP A 38 -2.13 -7.83 32.56
N SER A 39 -2.04 -6.63 33.13
CA SER A 39 -1.39 -6.40 34.40
C SER A 39 -2.24 -6.98 35.53
N ASP A 40 -2.39 -8.30 35.55
CA ASP A 40 -2.90 -9.06 36.67
C ASP A 40 -2.00 -10.28 36.84
N ALA A 41 -1.20 -10.25 37.90
CA ALA A 41 -0.11 -11.18 38.20
C ALA A 41 -0.58 -12.61 38.58
N THR A 42 -1.71 -13.07 38.02
CA THR A 42 -2.34 -14.36 38.33
C THR A 42 -2.67 -15.19 37.07
N THR A 43 -2.55 -14.65 35.85
CA THR A 43 -2.80 -15.45 34.63
C THR A 43 -1.53 -16.22 34.23
N PRO A 44 -1.59 -17.55 34.08
CA PRO A 44 -0.46 -18.31 33.51
C PRO A 44 -0.10 -17.71 32.15
N ALA A 45 1.20 -17.48 31.91
CA ALA A 45 1.69 -17.02 30.62
C ALA A 45 1.02 -17.84 29.51
N ALA A 46 0.24 -17.17 28.66
CA ALA A 46 -0.47 -17.82 27.58
C ALA A 46 0.54 -18.62 26.74
N ALA A 47 0.15 -19.83 26.31
CA ALA A 47 0.99 -20.64 25.45
C ALA A 47 1.45 -19.82 24.22
N PRO A 48 2.66 -20.04 23.69
CA PRO A 48 3.17 -19.28 22.56
C PRO A 48 2.16 -19.34 21.42
N PHE A 49 1.82 -18.18 20.86
CA PHE A 49 1.00 -18.14 19.66
C PHE A 49 1.84 -18.68 18.50
N GLU A 50 1.64 -19.95 18.19
CA GLU A 50 2.27 -20.58 17.04
C GLU A 50 1.59 -20.07 15.78
N ALA A 51 2.39 -19.61 14.82
CA ALA A 51 1.97 -19.23 13.48
C ALA A 51 3.15 -19.52 12.52
N PRO A 52 3.26 -20.74 11.96
CA PRO A 52 4.28 -21.06 10.97
C PRO A 52 3.99 -20.31 9.66
N ALA A 53 4.97 -20.32 8.75
CA ALA A 53 4.84 -19.74 7.43
C ALA A 53 3.56 -20.22 6.70
N GLY A 54 2.89 -19.31 6.01
CA GLY A 54 1.58 -19.50 5.37
C GLY A 54 0.38 -19.32 6.31
N SER A 55 0.59 -18.94 7.57
CA SER A 55 -0.53 -18.61 8.47
C SER A 55 -1.01 -17.20 8.23
N CYS A 56 -2.31 -17.04 7.96
CA CYS A 56 -2.97 -15.75 7.83
C CYS A 56 -3.54 -15.31 9.18
N LEU A 57 -3.26 -14.08 9.56
CA LEU A 57 -3.55 -13.52 10.86
C LEU A 57 -4.45 -12.28 10.73
N THR A 58 -5.37 -12.15 11.67
CA THR A 58 -6.20 -10.95 11.83
C THR A 58 -6.22 -10.52 13.29
N TRP A 59 -6.56 -9.26 13.53
CA TRP A 59 -6.66 -8.66 14.86
C TRP A 59 -7.47 -7.37 14.81
N THR A 60 -7.90 -6.89 15.97
CA THR A 60 -8.63 -5.61 16.09
C THR A 60 -7.84 -4.55 16.84
N ARG A 61 -6.94 -4.95 17.75
CA ARG A 61 -6.17 -4.01 18.57
C ARG A 61 -4.92 -3.53 17.81
N GLY A 62 -4.58 -2.24 17.93
CA GLY A 62 -3.43 -1.68 17.22
C GLY A 62 -2.06 -2.26 17.61
N ASP A 63 -2.01 -2.99 18.72
CA ASP A 63 -0.85 -3.72 19.21
C ASP A 63 -0.81 -5.20 18.75
N ALA A 64 -1.84 -5.67 18.03
CA ALA A 64 -2.02 -7.07 17.62
C ALA A 64 -1.99 -8.09 18.79
N SER A 65 -2.29 -7.65 20.02
CA SER A 65 -2.35 -8.53 21.19
C SER A 65 -3.42 -9.62 21.08
N ASP A 66 -4.51 -9.30 20.40
CA ASP A 66 -5.64 -10.19 20.09
C ASP A 66 -5.46 -10.93 18.76
N ALA A 67 -4.25 -10.97 18.20
CA ALA A 67 -4.00 -11.67 16.94
C ALA A 67 -4.41 -13.14 16.99
N GLU A 68 -5.22 -13.52 16.02
CA GLU A 68 -5.70 -14.89 15.81
C GLU A 68 -5.46 -15.34 14.37
N ARG A 69 -5.49 -16.65 14.15
CA ARG A 69 -5.38 -17.22 12.81
C ARG A 69 -6.75 -17.32 12.16
N VAL A 70 -6.81 -16.98 10.88
CA VAL A 70 -7.97 -17.15 10.00
C VAL A 70 -7.58 -17.88 8.72
N GLY A 71 -8.55 -18.34 7.94
CA GLY A 71 -8.27 -18.83 6.59
C GLY A 71 -7.73 -17.70 5.71
N CYS A 72 -6.75 -17.97 4.84
CA CYS A 72 -6.23 -16.94 3.94
C CYS A 72 -7.26 -16.44 2.92
N GLU A 73 -8.31 -17.22 2.66
CA GLU A 73 -9.46 -16.80 1.84
C GLU A 73 -10.42 -15.86 2.60
N GLU A 74 -10.20 -15.66 3.90
CA GLU A 74 -10.89 -14.67 4.70
C GLU A 74 -10.06 -13.38 4.75
N PRO A 75 -10.69 -12.20 4.96
CA PRO A 75 -9.97 -10.96 5.20
C PRO A 75 -9.00 -11.09 6.37
N HIS A 76 -7.72 -10.83 6.12
CA HIS A 76 -6.65 -10.91 7.12
C HIS A 76 -5.67 -9.74 6.93
N LEU A 77 -4.93 -9.39 7.98
CA LEU A 77 -4.03 -8.23 7.98
C LEU A 77 -2.57 -8.62 7.73
N PHE A 78 -2.23 -9.89 7.95
CA PHE A 78 -0.85 -10.36 7.86
C PHE A 78 -0.77 -11.82 7.45
N GLU A 79 0.17 -12.16 6.57
CA GLU A 79 0.52 -13.55 6.29
C GLU A 79 1.95 -13.81 6.72
N VAL A 80 2.14 -14.79 7.61
CA VAL A 80 3.45 -15.14 8.14
C VAL A 80 4.29 -15.76 7.02
N THR A 81 5.49 -15.23 6.78
CA THR A 81 6.46 -15.79 5.83
C THR A 81 7.52 -16.64 6.53
N GLY A 82 7.72 -16.42 7.84
CA GLY A 82 8.50 -17.31 8.69
C GLY A 82 8.87 -16.66 10.03
N VAL A 83 9.69 -17.34 10.82
CA VAL A 83 10.06 -16.93 12.17
C VAL A 83 11.58 -16.91 12.29
N VAL A 84 12.11 -15.80 12.83
CA VAL A 84 13.54 -15.59 13.06
C VAL A 84 13.81 -15.69 14.57
N ASP A 85 14.73 -16.56 14.95
CA ASP A 85 15.24 -16.64 16.32
C ASP A 85 16.33 -15.59 16.53
N LEU A 86 16.06 -14.63 17.42
CA LEU A 86 16.98 -13.57 17.80
C LEU A 86 17.84 -13.92 19.03
N ALA A 87 17.62 -15.07 19.68
CA ALA A 87 18.37 -15.48 20.87
C ALA A 87 19.89 -15.52 20.69
N PRO A 88 20.46 -15.89 19.51
CA PRO A 88 21.90 -15.86 19.29
C PRO A 88 22.53 -14.45 19.38
N GLU A 89 21.77 -13.40 19.02
CA GLU A 89 22.21 -12.01 19.03
C GLU A 89 21.80 -11.30 20.34
N PHE A 90 20.63 -11.65 20.87
CA PHE A 90 20.03 -11.04 22.05
C PHE A 90 19.90 -12.07 23.18
N GLY A 91 20.90 -12.08 24.06
CA GLY A 91 20.91 -12.95 25.25
C GLY A 91 19.72 -12.72 26.19
N ARG A 92 19.61 -13.59 27.21
CA ARG A 92 18.48 -13.60 28.17
C ARG A 92 18.30 -12.28 28.92
N THR A 93 19.37 -11.52 29.13
CA THR A 93 19.37 -10.24 29.84
C THR A 93 19.39 -9.02 28.92
N ALA A 94 19.25 -9.22 27.60
CA ALA A 94 19.23 -8.12 26.65
C ALA A 94 18.05 -7.18 26.95
N THR A 95 18.30 -5.87 26.90
CA THR A 95 17.23 -4.86 27.01
C THR A 95 16.30 -4.96 25.80
N PHE A 96 15.04 -4.56 25.97
CA PHE A 96 14.11 -4.49 24.86
C PHE A 96 14.64 -3.51 23.79
N PRO A 97 14.76 -3.91 22.52
CA PRO A 97 15.27 -3.02 21.47
C PRO A 97 14.36 -1.80 21.25
N VAL A 98 14.97 -0.67 20.90
CA VAL A 98 14.24 0.52 20.46
C VAL A 98 13.70 0.35 19.05
N ASP A 99 12.73 1.17 18.65
CA ASP A 99 12.04 1.03 17.37
C ASP A 99 13.00 1.03 16.16
N GLU A 100 14.04 1.86 16.17
CA GLU A 100 15.05 1.88 15.10
C GLU A 100 15.75 0.53 14.93
N THR A 101 16.14 -0.12 16.04
CA THR A 101 16.74 -1.45 16.01
C THR A 101 15.78 -2.48 15.45
N TRP A 102 14.50 -2.42 15.84
CA TRP A 102 13.49 -3.27 15.22
C TRP A 102 13.39 -3.02 13.71
N ARG A 103 13.53 -1.77 13.25
CA ARG A 103 13.37 -1.46 11.81
C ARG A 103 14.45 -2.12 10.99
N THR A 104 15.68 -2.03 11.50
CA THR A 104 16.83 -2.72 10.96
C THR A 104 16.63 -4.23 10.94
N LEU A 105 16.17 -4.83 12.05
CA LEU A 105 15.93 -6.28 12.13
C LEU A 105 14.87 -6.76 11.12
N VAL A 106 13.75 -6.04 10.98
CA VAL A 106 12.73 -6.37 9.97
C VAL A 106 13.33 -6.29 8.56
N THR A 107 14.06 -5.22 8.26
CA THR A 107 14.66 -5.02 6.94
C THR A 107 15.67 -6.12 6.61
N GLU A 108 16.59 -6.42 7.53
CA GLU A 108 17.69 -7.36 7.30
C GLU A 108 17.27 -8.83 7.39
N ARG A 109 16.29 -9.16 8.23
CA ARG A 109 15.90 -10.55 8.51
C ARG A 109 14.62 -10.95 7.78
N CYS A 110 13.62 -10.08 7.73
CA CYS A 110 12.30 -10.43 7.20
C CYS A 110 12.16 -10.20 5.70
N THR A 111 12.86 -9.22 5.12
CA THR A 111 12.85 -9.00 3.66
C THR A 111 13.33 -10.22 2.88
N PRO A 112 14.53 -10.79 3.16
CA PRO A 112 14.99 -11.98 2.42
C PRO A 112 14.09 -13.20 2.66
N LEU A 113 13.56 -13.38 3.87
CA LEU A 113 12.66 -14.49 4.20
C LEU A 113 11.33 -14.39 3.43
N SER A 114 10.77 -13.18 3.34
CA SER A 114 9.53 -12.92 2.61
C SER A 114 9.73 -13.06 1.10
N ALA A 115 10.85 -12.57 0.57
CA ALA A 115 11.22 -12.79 -0.83
C ALA A 115 11.37 -14.29 -1.15
N GLN A 116 11.97 -15.08 -0.25
CA GLN A 116 12.05 -16.53 -0.40
C GLN A 116 10.67 -17.20 -0.38
N PHE A 117 9.79 -16.79 0.54
CA PHE A 117 8.42 -17.29 0.63
C PHE A 117 7.63 -17.06 -0.67
N LEU A 118 7.82 -15.90 -1.31
CA LEU A 118 7.22 -15.56 -2.61
C LEU A 118 7.94 -16.19 -3.82
N GLY A 119 8.91 -17.08 -3.61
CA GLY A 119 9.66 -17.72 -4.69
C GLY A 119 10.55 -16.75 -5.46
N GLY A 120 11.05 -15.71 -4.82
CA GLY A 120 11.92 -14.68 -5.40
C GLY A 120 11.17 -13.56 -6.13
N ARG A 121 9.84 -13.51 -6.03
CA ARG A 121 8.97 -12.58 -6.76
C ARG A 121 8.32 -11.52 -5.88
N PHE A 122 9.05 -10.99 -4.90
CA PHE A 122 8.54 -9.86 -4.11
C PHE A 122 8.54 -8.59 -4.96
N ASP A 123 7.39 -7.90 -5.06
CA ASP A 123 7.29 -6.61 -5.75
C ASP A 123 7.56 -5.46 -4.76
N PRO A 124 8.71 -4.76 -4.86
CA PRO A 124 9.03 -3.67 -3.94
C PRO A 124 8.16 -2.41 -4.14
N PHE A 125 7.40 -2.33 -5.23
CA PHE A 125 6.46 -1.24 -5.52
C PHE A 125 5.01 -1.74 -5.58
N GLY A 126 4.78 -2.97 -5.14
CA GLY A 126 3.47 -3.59 -5.12
C GLY A 126 2.66 -3.24 -3.88
N ARG A 127 1.46 -3.83 -3.82
CA ARG A 127 0.50 -3.72 -2.73
C ARG A 127 1.02 -4.22 -1.38
N LEU A 128 1.89 -5.22 -1.40
CA LEU A 128 2.37 -5.89 -0.19
C LEU A 128 3.69 -5.30 0.28
N SER A 129 3.77 -5.05 1.58
CA SER A 129 4.98 -4.66 2.29
C SER A 129 5.44 -5.77 3.22
N VAL A 130 6.75 -5.82 3.46
CA VAL A 130 7.32 -6.68 4.50
C VAL A 130 7.12 -6.02 5.87
N GLY A 131 6.69 -6.84 6.83
CA GLY A 131 6.65 -6.49 8.24
C GLY A 131 7.01 -7.67 9.15
N ALA A 132 6.88 -7.45 10.46
CA ALA A 132 7.14 -8.51 11.42
C ALA A 132 6.47 -8.25 12.76
N ILE A 133 5.84 -9.26 13.35
CA ILE A 133 5.34 -9.26 14.72
C ILE A 133 6.52 -9.54 15.67
N LYS A 134 6.97 -8.51 16.40
CA LYS A 134 7.94 -8.65 17.50
C LYS A 134 7.31 -9.14 18.79
N PRO A 135 8.08 -9.66 19.76
CA PRO A 135 7.59 -9.91 21.12
C PRO A 135 7.15 -8.61 21.82
N SER A 136 6.22 -8.74 22.77
CA SER A 136 5.96 -7.69 23.76
C SER A 136 7.16 -7.48 24.68
N GLU A 137 7.23 -6.34 25.36
CA GLU A 137 8.29 -6.10 26.33
C GLU A 137 8.25 -7.12 27.49
N GLY A 138 7.05 -7.52 27.91
CA GLY A 138 6.83 -8.58 28.90
C GLY A 138 7.32 -9.94 28.42
N SER A 139 6.93 -10.36 27.20
CA SER A 139 7.38 -11.63 26.61
C SER A 139 8.89 -11.66 26.41
N TRP A 140 9.48 -10.53 26.00
CA TRP A 140 10.92 -10.36 25.88
C TRP A 140 11.65 -10.54 27.22
N ARG A 141 11.14 -9.94 28.32
CA ARG A 141 11.71 -10.18 29.66
C ARG A 141 11.61 -11.64 30.09
N SER A 142 10.57 -12.34 29.66
CA SER A 142 10.37 -13.77 29.90
C SER A 142 11.22 -14.69 29.01
N GLY A 143 11.93 -14.13 28.03
CA GLY A 143 12.90 -14.83 27.18
C GLY A 143 12.44 -15.08 25.75
N ASP A 144 11.30 -14.57 25.32
CA ASP A 144 10.87 -14.63 23.93
C ASP A 144 11.78 -13.78 23.05
N ARG A 145 12.30 -14.39 21.99
CA ARG A 145 13.22 -13.81 21.01
C ARG A 145 12.76 -14.10 19.59
N GLU A 146 11.52 -14.52 19.40
CA GLU A 146 10.98 -14.84 18.09
C GLU A 146 10.46 -13.58 17.38
N LEU A 147 11.05 -13.26 16.23
CA LEU A 147 10.53 -12.26 15.32
C LEU A 147 9.75 -12.96 14.20
N ARG A 148 8.43 -12.80 14.18
CA ARG A 148 7.56 -13.43 13.17
C ARG A 148 7.45 -12.50 11.96
N CYS A 149 8.19 -12.81 10.91
CA CYS A 149 8.18 -12.06 9.65
C CYS A 149 6.93 -12.37 8.82
N GLY A 150 6.49 -11.42 8.01
CA GLY A 150 5.35 -11.62 7.12
C GLY A 150 5.07 -10.46 6.19
N LEU A 151 3.98 -10.60 5.44
CA LEU A 151 3.51 -9.68 4.42
C LEU A 151 2.18 -9.05 4.83
N GLN A 152 1.99 -7.80 4.45
CA GLN A 152 0.84 -6.97 4.82
C GLN A 152 0.57 -5.89 3.79
N ALA A 153 -0.68 -5.41 3.69
CA ALA A 153 -0.98 -4.21 2.92
C ALA A 153 -1.01 -2.98 3.83
N LEU A 154 -0.19 -1.98 3.52
CA LEU A 154 -0.07 -0.75 4.29
C LEU A 154 -0.49 0.46 3.47
N GLY A 155 -1.27 1.34 4.11
CA GLY A 155 -1.47 2.69 3.62
C GLY A 155 -0.24 3.56 3.86
N ARG A 156 -0.26 4.75 3.26
CA ARG A 156 0.68 5.84 3.54
C ARG A 156 0.66 6.26 5.00
N SER A 157 -0.48 6.24 5.67
CA SER A 157 -0.58 6.59 7.10
C SER A 157 0.17 5.61 8.01
N GLY A 158 0.41 4.38 7.54
CA GLY A 158 0.84 3.24 8.35
C GLY A 158 -0.30 2.32 8.79
N ALA A 159 -1.56 2.65 8.44
CA ALA A 159 -2.71 1.79 8.69
C ALA A 159 -2.63 0.49 7.87
N LEU A 160 -3.08 -0.61 8.46
CA LEU A 160 -3.16 -1.91 7.80
C LEU A 160 -4.50 -2.11 7.11
N TYR A 161 -4.45 -2.56 5.87
CA TYR A 161 -5.64 -2.89 5.09
C TYR A 161 -5.77 -4.41 4.96
N PRO A 162 -6.99 -4.95 5.10
CA PRO A 162 -7.20 -6.37 4.93
C PRO A 162 -6.90 -6.81 3.50
N THR A 163 -6.22 -7.94 3.39
CA THR A 163 -6.00 -8.69 2.15
C THR A 163 -6.82 -9.98 2.16
N THR A 164 -6.99 -10.57 0.98
CA THR A 164 -7.69 -11.84 0.80
C THR A 164 -6.95 -12.66 -0.25
N GLY A 165 -6.85 -13.96 -0.02
CA GLY A 165 -5.97 -14.87 -0.75
C GLY A 165 -4.55 -14.85 -0.20
N SER A 166 -3.80 -15.94 -0.43
CA SER A 166 -2.41 -16.03 0.01
C SER A 166 -1.50 -15.11 -0.80
N ALA A 167 -0.67 -14.34 -0.10
CA ALA A 167 0.46 -13.56 -0.59
C ALA A 167 1.36 -14.35 -1.56
N ALA A 168 1.53 -15.66 -1.36
CA ALA A 168 2.34 -16.50 -2.24
C ALA A 168 1.79 -16.63 -3.68
N THR A 169 0.50 -16.33 -3.87
CA THR A 169 -0.21 -16.57 -5.14
C THR A 169 -0.99 -15.37 -5.66
N GLN A 170 -1.32 -14.40 -4.81
CA GLN A 170 -2.07 -13.22 -5.23
C GLN A 170 -1.21 -12.30 -6.11
N ASP A 171 -1.89 -11.54 -6.99
CA ASP A 171 -1.27 -10.46 -7.75
C ASP A 171 -0.83 -9.35 -6.78
N GLN A 172 0.39 -8.85 -6.95
CA GLN A 172 0.98 -7.83 -6.09
C GLN A 172 0.84 -6.42 -6.66
N SER A 173 0.15 -6.22 -7.78
CA SER A 173 0.02 -4.88 -8.36
C SER A 173 -0.67 -3.94 -7.37
N ASP A 174 -0.13 -2.72 -7.19
CA ASP A 174 -0.72 -1.70 -6.31
C ASP A 174 -1.93 -1.03 -7.00
N VAL A 175 -3.03 -1.78 -7.08
CA VAL A 175 -4.28 -1.34 -7.71
C VAL A 175 -5.44 -1.39 -6.73
N HIS A 176 -6.36 -0.45 -6.90
CA HIS A 176 -7.56 -0.34 -6.09
C HIS A 176 -8.82 -0.63 -6.93
N ALA A 177 -9.91 -1.00 -6.27
CA ALA A 177 -11.17 -1.24 -6.95
C ALA A 177 -11.73 0.08 -7.51
N PRO A 178 -12.36 0.08 -8.71
CA PRO A 178 -13.09 1.24 -9.21
C PRO A 178 -14.13 1.75 -8.20
N GLY A 179 -14.16 3.07 -7.97
CA GLY A 179 -14.92 3.74 -6.92
C GLY A 179 -14.15 3.96 -5.61
N THR A 180 -12.91 3.51 -5.51
CA THR A 180 -12.04 3.83 -4.38
C THR A 180 -11.52 5.25 -4.52
N CYS A 181 -11.73 6.10 -3.50
CA CYS A 181 -11.07 7.40 -3.41
C CYS A 181 -9.86 7.30 -2.48
N LEU A 182 -8.71 7.79 -2.94
CA LEU A 182 -7.48 7.83 -2.15
C LEU A 182 -7.25 9.28 -1.71
N GLY A 183 -7.09 9.45 -0.40
CA GLY A 183 -6.96 10.72 0.30
C GLY A 183 -5.72 11.52 -0.11
N LEU A 184 -5.43 12.57 0.66
CA LEU A 184 -4.26 13.42 0.45
C LEU A 184 -3.25 13.25 1.57
N ASP A 185 -1.97 13.20 1.19
CA ASP A 185 -0.83 13.40 2.08
C ASP A 185 -0.07 14.64 1.64
N GLY A 186 -0.50 15.79 2.17
CA GLY A 186 -0.04 17.09 1.66
C GLY A 186 -0.49 17.31 0.22
N VAL A 187 0.45 17.19 -0.72
CA VAL A 187 0.22 17.31 -2.17
C VAL A 187 0.26 15.95 -2.89
N GLY A 188 0.49 14.86 -2.16
CA GLY A 188 0.55 13.50 -2.68
C GLY A 188 -0.71 12.69 -2.41
N VAL A 189 -0.72 11.46 -2.93
CA VAL A 189 -1.78 10.47 -2.69
C VAL A 189 -1.62 9.84 -1.31
N GLY A 190 -2.70 9.79 -0.55
CA GLY A 190 -2.80 9.22 0.78
C GLY A 190 -3.57 7.89 0.81
N ASP A 191 -4.07 7.55 1.99
CA ASP A 191 -4.85 6.35 2.27
C ASP A 191 -6.26 6.39 1.67
N PRO A 192 -6.93 5.24 1.44
CA PRO A 192 -8.35 5.20 1.11
C PRO A 192 -9.23 6.04 2.05
N VAL A 193 -10.14 6.81 1.48
CA VAL A 193 -11.13 7.66 2.20
C VAL A 193 -12.49 7.58 1.50
N ASP A 194 -13.55 7.98 2.22
CA ASP A 194 -14.86 8.24 1.61
C ASP A 194 -14.73 9.34 0.55
N CYS A 195 -15.30 9.12 -0.64
CA CYS A 195 -15.26 10.10 -1.73
C CYS A 195 -15.92 11.44 -1.39
N ALA A 196 -16.81 11.50 -0.41
CA ALA A 196 -17.38 12.74 0.13
C ALA A 196 -16.38 13.54 0.97
N GLN A 197 -15.24 12.96 1.36
CA GLN A 197 -14.12 13.67 1.96
C GLN A 197 -13.16 14.19 0.88
N PRO A 198 -12.36 15.25 1.19
CA PRO A 198 -11.30 15.69 0.31
C PRO A 198 -10.28 14.57 0.02
N HIS A 199 -10.06 14.27 -1.25
CA HIS A 199 -9.19 13.20 -1.71
C HIS A 199 -8.34 13.66 -2.91
N ALA A 200 -7.23 12.98 -3.14
CA ALA A 200 -6.33 13.30 -4.25
C ALA A 200 -6.89 12.75 -5.55
N VAL A 201 -7.37 11.51 -5.49
CA VAL A 201 -7.69 10.71 -6.69
C VAL A 201 -8.89 9.78 -6.46
N GLU A 202 -9.69 9.56 -7.49
CA GLU A 202 -10.72 8.51 -7.57
C GLU A 202 -10.27 7.46 -8.59
N VAL A 203 -10.24 6.19 -8.20
CA VAL A 203 -9.95 5.07 -9.11
C VAL A 203 -11.20 4.73 -9.92
N VAL A 204 -11.07 4.66 -11.23
CA VAL A 204 -12.20 4.45 -12.17
C VAL A 204 -12.09 3.19 -13.01
N GLY A 205 -10.93 2.53 -12.98
CA GLY A 205 -10.68 1.32 -13.77
C GLY A 205 -9.37 0.66 -13.40
N VAL A 206 -9.17 -0.57 -13.87
CA VAL A 206 -7.91 -1.29 -13.77
C VAL A 206 -7.62 -1.92 -15.13
N VAL A 207 -6.41 -1.75 -15.63
CA VAL A 207 -5.94 -2.28 -16.91
C VAL A 207 -4.90 -3.37 -16.64
N ASP A 208 -5.06 -4.52 -17.30
CA ASP A 208 -4.03 -5.57 -17.33
C ASP A 208 -3.16 -5.39 -18.58
N LEU A 209 -1.89 -5.07 -18.37
CA LEU A 209 -0.91 -4.87 -19.44
C LEU A 209 -0.38 -6.19 -20.02
N GLY A 210 -0.52 -7.30 -19.30
CA GLY A 210 0.05 -8.60 -19.67
C GLY A 210 -0.36 -9.08 -21.07
N PRO A 211 -1.65 -9.09 -21.43
CA PRO A 211 -2.10 -9.51 -22.76
C PRO A 211 -1.53 -8.68 -23.92
N ALA A 212 -1.29 -7.40 -23.70
CA ALA A 212 -0.74 -6.49 -24.72
C ALA A 212 0.78 -6.66 -24.90
N PHE A 213 1.48 -7.11 -23.86
CA PHE A 213 2.95 -7.23 -23.85
C PHE A 213 3.41 -8.64 -23.43
N PRO A 214 3.12 -9.69 -24.23
CA PRO A 214 3.53 -11.06 -23.90
C PRO A 214 5.05 -11.28 -24.00
N GLY A 215 5.79 -10.34 -24.60
CA GLY A 215 7.22 -10.45 -24.87
C GLY A 215 8.14 -10.03 -23.70
N GLY A 216 7.59 -9.59 -22.58
CA GLY A 216 8.35 -9.08 -21.43
C GLY A 216 8.02 -7.62 -21.13
N TYR A 217 8.88 -6.98 -20.33
CA TYR A 217 8.65 -5.62 -19.83
C TYR A 217 8.47 -4.61 -20.97
N PRO A 218 7.30 -3.95 -21.07
CA PRO A 218 7.13 -2.79 -21.94
C PRO A 218 7.80 -1.56 -21.32
N ASP A 219 8.56 -0.81 -22.11
CA ASP A 219 9.06 0.49 -21.63
C ASP A 219 7.91 1.46 -21.31
N GLU A 220 8.22 2.50 -20.54
CA GLU A 220 7.21 3.45 -20.05
C GLU A 220 6.42 4.10 -21.20
N VAL A 221 7.06 4.37 -22.34
CA VAL A 221 6.40 4.97 -23.52
C VAL A 221 5.36 4.01 -24.12
N ALA A 222 5.69 2.72 -24.21
CA ALA A 222 4.75 1.71 -24.68
C ALA A 222 3.58 1.52 -23.71
N GLN A 223 3.84 1.53 -22.41
CA GLN A 223 2.81 1.47 -21.37
C GLN A 223 1.89 2.69 -21.45
N ASP A 224 2.45 3.91 -21.45
CA ASP A 224 1.72 5.18 -21.50
C ASP A 224 0.79 5.25 -22.71
N LYS A 225 1.25 4.75 -23.86
CA LYS A 225 0.42 4.72 -25.07
C LYS A 225 -0.84 3.87 -24.87
N LEU A 226 -0.70 2.68 -24.30
CA LEU A 226 -1.83 1.78 -24.04
C LEU A 226 -2.72 2.33 -22.92
N LEU A 227 -2.12 2.74 -21.81
CA LEU A 227 -2.82 3.27 -20.65
C LEU A 227 -3.59 4.55 -20.99
N SER A 228 -3.03 5.43 -21.81
CA SER A 228 -3.75 6.63 -22.28
C SER A 228 -5.03 6.27 -23.03
N GLU A 229 -5.02 5.23 -23.86
CA GLU A 229 -6.22 4.81 -24.58
C GLU A 229 -7.24 4.14 -23.64
N GLU A 230 -6.81 3.12 -22.89
CA GLU A 230 -7.69 2.32 -22.05
C GLU A 230 -8.22 3.11 -20.85
N CYS A 231 -7.40 3.90 -20.18
CA CYS A 231 -7.86 4.69 -19.03
C CYS A 231 -8.81 5.82 -19.42
N ASN A 232 -8.64 6.45 -20.58
CA ASN A 232 -9.63 7.42 -21.07
C ASN A 232 -10.98 6.74 -21.39
N ARG A 233 -10.93 5.53 -21.97
CA ARG A 233 -12.14 4.74 -22.24
C ARG A 233 -12.86 4.36 -20.93
N LEU A 234 -12.13 3.79 -19.97
CA LEU A 234 -12.67 3.37 -18.67
C LEU A 234 -13.19 4.56 -17.85
N ALA A 235 -12.48 5.69 -17.86
CA ALA A 235 -12.92 6.91 -17.19
C ALA A 235 -14.23 7.45 -17.79
N ALA A 236 -14.36 7.47 -19.12
CA ALA A 236 -15.59 7.89 -19.80
C ALA A 236 -16.77 6.97 -19.48
N GLU A 237 -16.54 5.66 -19.47
CA GLU A 237 -17.53 4.65 -19.09
C GLU A 237 -17.99 4.83 -17.64
N TYR A 238 -17.03 4.94 -16.72
CA TYR A 238 -17.30 5.10 -15.29
C TYR A 238 -18.03 6.40 -14.97
N ALA A 239 -17.65 7.52 -15.62
CA ALA A 239 -18.22 8.84 -15.41
C ALA A 239 -19.58 9.06 -16.09
N GLY A 240 -20.02 8.15 -16.96
CA GLY A 240 -21.29 8.26 -17.68
C GLY A 240 -21.22 9.11 -18.96
N GLY A 241 -20.03 9.36 -19.49
CA GLY A 241 -19.85 10.01 -20.79
C GLY A 241 -18.43 10.54 -21.04
N PRO A 242 -18.01 10.66 -22.31
CA PRO A 242 -16.64 11.03 -22.69
C PRO A 242 -16.27 12.50 -22.39
N GLN A 243 -17.24 13.37 -22.14
CA GLN A 243 -16.99 14.79 -21.84
C GLN A 243 -17.04 15.09 -20.33
N VAL A 244 -17.63 14.20 -19.52
CA VAL A 244 -17.93 14.45 -18.11
C VAL A 244 -16.68 14.78 -17.30
N VAL A 245 -15.59 14.06 -17.53
CA VAL A 245 -14.29 14.26 -16.87
C VAL A 245 -13.77 15.69 -17.12
N ALA A 246 -13.75 16.11 -18.40
CA ALA A 246 -13.25 17.42 -18.80
C ALA A 246 -14.18 18.56 -18.34
N GLU A 247 -15.50 18.39 -18.43
CA GLU A 247 -16.50 19.35 -17.95
C GLU A 247 -16.37 19.61 -16.45
N LYS A 248 -15.98 18.58 -15.69
CA LYS A 248 -15.69 18.67 -14.24
C LYS A 248 -14.28 19.17 -13.93
N ARG A 249 -13.47 19.49 -14.95
CA ARG A 249 -12.06 19.91 -14.83
C ARG A 249 -11.17 18.87 -14.16
N LEU A 250 -11.54 17.59 -14.27
CA LEU A 250 -10.71 16.48 -13.85
C LEU A 250 -9.82 16.02 -15.00
N ILE A 251 -8.76 15.30 -14.66
CA ILE A 251 -7.84 14.67 -15.62
C ILE A 251 -7.72 13.17 -15.33
N VAL A 252 -7.47 12.40 -16.39
CA VAL A 252 -7.14 10.97 -16.29
C VAL A 252 -5.63 10.85 -16.15
N PHE A 253 -5.18 10.01 -15.23
CA PHE A 253 -3.78 9.61 -15.11
C PHE A 253 -3.68 8.16 -14.65
N SER A 254 -2.50 7.60 -14.87
CA SER A 254 -2.09 6.25 -14.52
C SER A 254 -0.60 6.28 -14.27
N GLU A 255 -0.10 5.42 -13.40
CA GLU A 255 1.34 5.22 -13.19
C GLU A 255 1.79 4.00 -13.97
N THR A 256 2.96 4.07 -14.61
CA THR A 256 3.55 2.91 -15.29
C THR A 256 4.11 1.92 -14.29
N LEU A 257 4.11 0.63 -14.65
CA LEU A 257 4.81 -0.39 -13.90
C LEU A 257 6.31 -0.25 -14.13
N ARG A 258 7.08 -0.46 -13.06
CA ARG A 258 8.54 -0.51 -13.10
C ARG A 258 9.03 -1.90 -13.52
N PRO A 259 10.28 -2.02 -14.03
CA PRO A 259 10.85 -3.32 -14.38
C PRO A 259 10.80 -4.32 -13.22
N GLU A 260 11.08 -3.88 -11.99
CA GLU A 260 11.07 -4.71 -10.80
C GLU A 260 9.68 -5.29 -10.50
N SER A 261 8.63 -4.48 -10.64
CA SER A 261 7.24 -4.92 -10.48
C SER A 261 6.86 -5.92 -11.57
N TRP A 262 7.31 -5.67 -12.81
CA TRP A 262 7.08 -6.61 -13.91
C TRP A 262 7.80 -7.95 -13.68
N ASP A 263 9.03 -7.94 -13.21
CA ASP A 263 9.80 -9.15 -12.90
C ASP A 263 9.19 -9.93 -11.72
N ALA A 264 8.61 -9.22 -10.75
CA ALA A 264 7.84 -9.80 -9.65
C ALA A 264 6.48 -10.39 -10.09
N GLY A 265 6.00 -10.06 -11.30
CA GLY A 265 4.78 -10.61 -11.87
C GLY A 265 3.57 -9.68 -11.85
N SER A 266 3.70 -8.45 -11.33
CA SER A 266 2.64 -7.44 -11.38
C SER A 266 2.36 -7.01 -12.81
N ARG A 267 1.09 -7.00 -13.22
CA ARG A 267 0.67 -6.67 -14.60
C ARG A 267 -0.42 -5.62 -14.66
N ARG A 268 -0.93 -5.17 -13.51
CA ARG A 268 -2.11 -4.32 -13.44
C ARG A 268 -1.74 -2.90 -13.05
N VAL A 269 -2.48 -1.95 -13.63
CA VAL A 269 -2.37 -0.52 -13.34
C VAL A 269 -3.78 0.02 -13.14
N ASP A 270 -3.97 0.89 -12.16
CA ASP A 270 -5.24 1.56 -11.95
C ASP A 270 -5.33 2.87 -12.75
N CYS A 271 -6.51 3.12 -13.30
CA CYS A 271 -6.87 4.36 -13.97
C CYS A 271 -7.49 5.29 -12.96
N ARG A 272 -6.94 6.49 -12.82
CA ARG A 272 -7.27 7.44 -11.76
C ARG A 272 -7.77 8.75 -12.34
N LEU A 273 -8.70 9.38 -11.63
CA LEU A 273 -9.19 10.74 -11.88
C LEU A 273 -8.80 11.66 -10.74
N GLY A 274 -8.53 12.93 -11.07
CA GLY A 274 -8.10 13.91 -10.06
C GLY A 274 -7.89 15.28 -10.67
N ALA A 275 -7.31 16.19 -9.88
CA ALA A 275 -6.96 17.54 -10.30
C ALA A 275 -5.61 17.94 -9.70
N PHE A 276 -4.92 18.88 -10.34
CA PHE A 276 -3.68 19.47 -9.81
C PHE A 276 -3.93 20.84 -9.20
N LEU A 277 -3.10 21.19 -8.22
CA LEU A 277 -3.02 22.55 -7.69
C LEU A 277 -2.70 23.55 -8.82
N PRO A 278 -3.11 24.82 -8.71
CA PRO A 278 -2.86 25.83 -9.74
C PRO A 278 -1.38 26.01 -10.09
N ASP A 279 -0.49 25.83 -9.11
CA ASP A 279 0.97 25.91 -9.26
C ASP A 279 1.61 24.59 -9.71
N ARG A 280 0.83 23.52 -9.85
CA ARG A 280 1.26 22.16 -10.20
C ARG A 280 2.25 21.54 -9.21
N SER A 281 2.23 21.97 -7.95
CA SER A 281 3.05 21.37 -6.89
C SER A 281 2.59 19.96 -6.48
N GLY A 282 1.36 19.57 -6.84
CA GLY A 282 0.83 18.21 -6.72
C GLY A 282 -0.70 18.20 -6.82
N PHE A 283 -1.34 17.24 -6.17
CA PHE A 283 -2.79 17.05 -6.24
C PHE A 283 -3.57 18.14 -5.50
N ALA A 284 -4.61 18.64 -6.15
CA ALA A 284 -5.61 19.50 -5.54
C ALA A 284 -6.67 18.65 -4.83
N PRO A 285 -7.26 19.13 -3.72
CA PRO A 285 -8.34 18.40 -3.06
C PRO A 285 -9.58 18.30 -3.93
N VAL A 286 -9.99 17.07 -4.23
CA VAL A 286 -11.26 16.75 -4.90
C VAL A 286 -12.27 16.31 -3.85
N THR A 287 -13.52 16.73 -3.95
CA THR A 287 -14.60 16.28 -3.05
C THR A 287 -15.82 15.86 -3.87
N GLY A 288 -16.33 14.67 -3.60
CA GLY A 288 -17.37 13.99 -4.37
C GLY A 288 -16.79 13.07 -5.45
N SER A 289 -17.55 12.05 -5.86
CA SER A 289 -17.22 11.17 -7.00
C SER A 289 -17.55 11.84 -8.33
N VAL A 290 -16.81 11.51 -9.40
CA VAL A 290 -17.08 11.95 -10.77
C VAL A 290 -18.51 11.63 -11.23
N ARG A 291 -19.16 10.61 -10.66
CA ARG A 291 -20.56 10.25 -10.94
C ARG A 291 -21.59 11.22 -10.34
N GLY A 292 -21.17 12.06 -9.40
CA GLY A 292 -21.99 13.05 -8.69
C GLY A 292 -21.46 14.47 -8.86
N GLU A 293 -21.77 15.36 -7.92
CA GLU A 293 -21.15 16.69 -7.87
C GLU A 293 -19.67 16.58 -7.49
N VAL A 294 -18.84 17.44 -8.08
CA VAL A 294 -17.39 17.48 -7.81
C VAL A 294 -16.97 18.91 -7.50
N LEU A 295 -16.28 19.07 -6.37
CA LEU A 295 -15.60 20.30 -5.99
C LEU A 295 -14.09 20.11 -6.06
N ILE A 296 -13.37 21.12 -6.53
CA ILE A 296 -11.90 21.13 -6.62
C ILE A 296 -11.39 22.31 -5.82
N GLY A 297 -10.61 22.02 -4.78
CA GLY A 297 -9.89 23.00 -3.97
C GLY A 297 -8.69 23.60 -4.70
N ALA A 298 -8.20 24.74 -4.19
CA ALA A 298 -7.04 25.43 -4.76
C ALA A 298 -5.82 25.46 -3.83
N GLU A 299 -5.97 24.94 -2.60
CA GLU A 299 -4.93 24.93 -1.58
C GLU A 299 -4.50 23.49 -1.26
N PRO A 300 -3.22 23.25 -0.90
CA PRO A 300 -2.76 21.95 -0.44
C PRO A 300 -3.53 21.46 0.79
N ALA A 301 -3.70 20.13 0.89
CA ALA A 301 -4.15 19.53 2.14
C ALA A 301 -3.01 19.54 3.19
N PRO A 302 -3.33 19.42 4.48
CA PRO A 302 -2.31 19.13 5.49
C PRO A 302 -1.64 17.75 5.21
N PRO A 303 -0.40 17.54 5.68
CA PRO A 303 0.21 16.21 5.70
C PRO A 303 -0.64 15.21 6.48
N LEU A 304 -0.60 13.94 6.08
CA LEU A 304 -1.26 12.89 6.87
C LEU A 304 -0.61 12.74 8.23
N GLU A 305 -1.44 12.62 9.26
CA GLU A 305 -0.97 12.13 10.55
C GLU A 305 -0.58 10.65 10.40
N ARG A 306 0.65 10.32 10.80
CA ARG A 306 1.12 8.93 10.80
C ARG A 306 0.51 8.22 12.01
N THR A 307 0.00 7.02 11.80
CA THR A 307 -0.52 6.21 12.91
C THR A 307 0.61 5.82 13.86
N GLN A 308 0.35 5.88 15.16
CA GLN A 308 1.28 5.35 16.17
C GLN A 308 1.19 3.83 16.19
N GLY A 309 1.77 3.21 15.17
CA GLY A 309 1.74 1.78 14.96
C GLY A 309 0.70 1.33 13.94
N PRO A 310 0.76 0.05 13.56
CA PRO A 310 -0.04 -0.52 12.50
C PRO A 310 -1.40 -0.94 13.05
N ALA A 311 -2.24 0.06 13.31
CA ALA A 311 -3.63 -0.20 13.61
C ALA A 311 -4.33 -0.72 12.34
N PRO A 312 -5.26 -1.69 12.46
CA PRO A 312 -6.19 -1.97 11.40
C PRO A 312 -6.83 -0.65 10.95
N ALA A 313 -6.88 -0.41 9.65
CA ALA A 313 -7.58 0.74 9.12
C ALA A 313 -9.02 0.68 9.63
N SER A 314 -9.50 1.76 10.25
CA SER A 314 -10.93 1.98 10.39
C SER A 314 -11.50 1.99 8.98
N GLY A 315 -12.25 0.92 8.63
CA GLY A 315 -12.58 0.60 7.24
C GLY A 315 -13.17 1.79 6.48
N PRO A 316 -13.04 1.81 5.14
CA PRO A 316 -13.63 2.87 4.33
C PRO A 316 -15.16 2.89 4.58
N PRO A 317 -15.77 4.06 4.83
CA PRO A 317 -17.23 4.18 4.79
C PRO A 317 -17.72 3.76 3.40
N GLY A 318 -18.72 2.89 3.36
CA GLY A 318 -19.37 2.46 2.12
C GLY A 318 -20.24 3.53 1.47
#